data_AF-A0A6J2PAD6-F1
#
_entry.id   AF-A0A6J2PAD6-F1
#
_cell.length_a   1.000
_cell.length_b   1.000
_cell.length_c   1.000
_cell.angle_alpha   90.00
_cell.angle_beta   90.00
_cell.angle_gamma   90.00
#
_symmetry.space_group_name_H-M   'P 1'
#
loop_
_entity.id
_entity.type
_entity.pdbx_description
1 polymer ?
#
loop_
_entity_poly.entity_id
_entity_poly.type
_entity_poly.pdbx_seq_one_letter_code
_entity_poly.pdbx_strand_id
1 'polypeptide(L)'
;MRLRNPPLSSLLPLLQRPPLPLLHRCCLSTLLYNGSAASCRRLSTDGPAPQPVIGQDSVEVLGHSYRRDDFTNVTQRILSRVGRNLHNQPHHPLWLIKERIKAHFYSAYVGRGGNPLFSVHDNLSPVVTVQQNFDSLLIPPEHPSRKPGDNYYLNRTTMLRAHTSAHQRELVSAGLDAFLLAGDVYRRDEIDASHYPVFHQMEGVRLFSNHEVQI
;
A
#
# COMPACT_ATOMS: atom_id res chain seq x y z
N MET A 1 -37.04 -59.48 42.12
CA MET A 1 -37.70 -59.31 40.81
C MET A 1 -36.71 -58.57 39.92
N ARG A 2 -36.29 -59.19 38.80
CA ARG A 2 -35.28 -58.68 37.84
C ARG A 2 -35.80 -57.44 37.10
N LEU A 3 -34.88 -56.63 36.55
CA LEU A 3 -34.79 -56.14 35.15
C LEU A 3 -33.83 -54.92 35.13
N ARG A 4 -32.56 -55.06 34.71
CA ARG A 4 -31.98 -55.00 33.34
C ARG A 4 -31.45 -53.59 32.99
N ASN A 5 -30.12 -53.47 32.91
CA ASN A 5 -29.40 -52.38 32.24
C ASN A 5 -29.53 -52.51 30.70
N PRO A 6 -29.61 -51.40 29.94
CA PRO A 6 -29.38 -51.40 28.50
C PRO A 6 -27.90 -51.13 28.14
N PRO A 7 -27.46 -51.44 26.90
CA PRO A 7 -26.04 -51.63 26.56
C PRO A 7 -25.36 -50.40 25.92
N LEU A 8 -24.02 -50.40 25.97
CA LEU A 8 -23.15 -49.54 25.17
C LEU A 8 -23.09 -50.01 23.71
N SER A 9 -23.63 -49.21 22.80
CA SER A 9 -23.16 -48.94 21.43
C SER A 9 -23.89 -47.67 20.99
N SER A 10 -23.31 -46.64 20.37
CA SER A 10 -22.42 -46.64 19.22
C SER A 10 -21.74 -45.25 19.07
N LEU A 11 -20.44 -45.29 18.81
CA LEU A 11 -19.63 -44.43 17.93
C LEU A 11 -20.25 -43.11 17.39
N LEU A 12 -19.64 -41.98 17.78
CA LEU A 12 -19.49 -40.76 16.95
C LEU A 12 -18.91 -41.13 15.56
N PRO A 13 -19.21 -40.42 14.45
CA PRO A 13 -18.90 -38.97 14.32
C PRO A 13 -19.86 -38.17 13.41
N LEU A 14 -19.71 -36.83 13.39
CA LEU A 14 -19.44 -36.03 12.16
C LEU A 14 -19.64 -34.53 12.40
N LEU A 15 -18.54 -33.80 12.26
CA LEU A 15 -18.49 -32.39 11.92
C LEU A 15 -19.34 -32.10 10.67
N GLN A 16 -20.41 -31.33 10.80
CA GLN A 16 -21.07 -30.73 9.64
C GLN A 16 -20.52 -29.31 9.45
N ARG A 17 -19.75 -29.13 8.39
CA ARG A 17 -19.39 -27.82 7.83
C ARG A 17 -20.62 -27.23 7.11
N PRO A 18 -20.88 -25.91 7.19
CA PRO A 18 -21.92 -25.28 6.37
C PRO A 18 -21.51 -25.25 4.88
N PRO A 19 -22.47 -25.20 3.94
CA PRO A 19 -22.19 -25.26 2.51
C PRO A 19 -21.60 -23.94 1.98
N LEU A 20 -20.61 -24.06 1.08
CA LEU A 20 -20.08 -22.97 0.27
C LEU A 20 -21.08 -22.61 -0.87
N PRO A 21 -21.20 -21.35 -1.29
CA PRO A 21 -22.10 -20.97 -2.38
C PRO A 21 -21.55 -21.41 -3.74
N LEU A 22 -22.48 -21.85 -4.60
CA LEU A 22 -22.27 -22.31 -5.97
C LEU A 22 -21.78 -21.16 -6.87
N LEU A 23 -20.60 -21.35 -7.48
CA LEU A 23 -20.12 -20.57 -8.62
C LEU A 23 -21.01 -20.86 -9.84
N HIS A 24 -21.77 -19.87 -10.28
CA HIS A 24 -22.49 -19.94 -11.54
C HIS A 24 -21.49 -19.85 -12.70
N ARG A 25 -21.23 -21.00 -13.34
CA ARG A 25 -20.65 -21.07 -14.69
C ARG A 25 -21.56 -20.31 -15.65
N CYS A 26 -21.08 -19.22 -16.24
CA CYS A 26 -21.66 -18.69 -17.47
C CYS A 26 -20.92 -19.34 -18.64
N CYS A 27 -21.61 -20.26 -19.32
CA CYS A 27 -21.17 -20.88 -20.55
C CYS A 27 -21.23 -19.88 -21.71
N LEU A 28 -20.22 -19.98 -22.58
CA LEU A 28 -20.17 -19.35 -23.89
C LEU A 28 -21.38 -19.78 -24.73
N SER A 29 -22.08 -18.82 -25.32
CA SER A 29 -22.92 -19.02 -26.49
C SER A 29 -22.33 -18.24 -27.66
N THR A 30 -21.85 -19.00 -28.64
CA THR A 30 -21.53 -18.58 -30.01
C THR A 30 -22.73 -17.91 -30.68
N LEU A 31 -22.55 -16.66 -31.10
CA LEU A 31 -23.34 -16.05 -32.16
C LEU A 31 -22.38 -15.62 -33.28
N LEU A 32 -22.62 -16.19 -34.46
CA LEU A 32 -21.93 -15.92 -35.71
C LEU A 32 -22.21 -14.47 -36.14
N TYR A 33 -21.16 -13.68 -36.33
CA TYR A 33 -21.26 -12.38 -36.99
C TYR A 33 -20.20 -12.29 -38.09
N ASN A 34 -20.67 -12.17 -39.33
CA ASN A 34 -19.87 -11.97 -40.52
C ASN A 34 -19.26 -10.56 -40.53
N GLY A 35 -17.98 -10.46 -40.93
CA GLY A 35 -17.47 -9.29 -41.64
C GLY A 35 -16.47 -8.41 -40.88
N SER A 36 -15.25 -8.39 -41.40
CA SER A 36 -14.18 -7.41 -41.22
C SER A 36 -13.31 -7.53 -39.97
N ALA A 37 -12.09 -8.03 -40.20
CA ALA A 37 -11.00 -8.09 -39.23
C ALA A 37 -10.52 -6.67 -38.86
N ALA A 38 -11.10 -6.09 -37.81
CA ALA A 38 -10.52 -4.94 -37.14
C ALA A 38 -9.33 -5.41 -36.30
N SER A 39 -8.12 -5.19 -36.81
CA SER A 39 -6.87 -5.34 -36.08
C SER A 39 -6.91 -4.43 -34.84
N CYS A 40 -7.25 -4.98 -33.69
CA CYS A 40 -7.00 -4.36 -32.39
C CYS A 40 -5.48 -4.29 -32.20
N ARG A 41 -4.87 -3.20 -32.67
CA ARG A 41 -3.53 -2.82 -32.26
C ARG A 41 -3.58 -2.50 -30.77
N ARG A 42 -3.15 -3.46 -29.95
CA ARG A 42 -2.68 -3.15 -28.61
C ARG A 42 -1.55 -2.13 -28.79
N LEU A 43 -1.72 -0.91 -28.30
CA LEU A 43 -0.56 -0.07 -28.02
C LEU A 43 0.17 -0.72 -26.85
N SER A 44 1.08 -1.64 -27.18
CA SER A 44 2.12 -2.07 -26.27
C SER A 44 3.04 -0.87 -26.04
N THR A 45 2.99 -0.30 -24.85
CA THR A 45 4.07 0.54 -24.34
C THR A 45 5.19 -0.38 -23.83
N ASP A 46 5.76 -1.18 -24.74
CA ASP A 46 7.00 -1.93 -24.49
C ASP A 46 8.19 -0.97 -24.63
N GLY A 47 8.27 -0.01 -23.71
CA GLY A 47 9.48 0.75 -23.42
C GLY A 47 9.92 0.38 -22.00
N PRO A 48 11.21 0.11 -21.75
CA PRO A 48 11.68 -0.01 -20.37
C PRO A 48 11.27 1.26 -19.62
N ALA A 49 10.65 1.10 -18.45
CA ALA A 49 10.29 2.23 -17.60
C ALA A 49 11.53 3.13 -17.46
N PRO A 50 11.39 4.47 -17.63
CA PRO A 50 12.53 5.37 -17.61
C PRO A 50 13.30 5.17 -16.32
N GLN A 51 14.54 4.69 -16.46
CA GLN A 51 15.42 4.48 -15.33
C GLN A 51 15.72 5.84 -14.73
N PRO A 52 15.75 5.97 -13.40
CA PRO A 52 16.13 7.24 -12.82
C PRO A 52 17.58 7.56 -13.16
N VAL A 53 17.85 8.78 -13.61
CA VAL A 53 19.19 9.24 -14.01
C VAL A 53 19.53 10.48 -13.22
N ILE A 54 20.73 10.50 -12.64
CA ILE A 54 21.30 11.71 -12.04
C ILE A 54 22.11 12.42 -13.13
N GLY A 55 21.52 13.45 -13.72
CA GLY A 55 22.19 14.36 -14.63
C GLY A 55 23.02 15.42 -13.89
N GLN A 56 23.72 16.26 -14.64
CA GLN A 56 24.56 17.32 -14.08
C GLN A 56 23.72 18.34 -13.29
N ASP A 57 22.58 18.76 -13.84
CA ASP A 57 21.72 19.81 -13.28
C ASP A 57 20.37 19.30 -12.76
N SER A 58 20.00 18.05 -13.05
CA SER A 58 18.70 17.48 -12.69
C SER A 58 18.81 16.02 -12.24
N VAL A 59 17.81 15.57 -11.49
CA VAL A 59 17.55 14.17 -11.17
C VAL A 59 16.24 13.78 -11.82
N GLU A 60 16.24 12.70 -12.59
CA GLU A 60 15.02 12.15 -13.18
C GLU A 60 14.51 10.98 -12.34
N VAL A 61 13.24 11.01 -11.96
CA VAL A 61 12.57 9.97 -11.19
C VAL A 61 11.16 9.78 -11.72
N LEU A 62 10.80 8.54 -12.10
CA LEU A 62 9.46 8.18 -12.60
C LEU A 62 9.00 9.07 -13.79
N GLY A 63 9.90 9.48 -14.67
CA GLY A 63 9.60 10.32 -15.84
C GLY A 63 9.48 11.83 -15.54
N HIS A 64 9.72 12.26 -14.30
CA HIS A 64 9.77 13.67 -13.91
C HIS A 64 11.20 14.12 -13.65
N SER A 65 11.53 15.35 -14.06
CA SER A 65 12.84 15.96 -13.86
C SER A 65 12.80 16.96 -12.70
N TYR A 66 13.72 16.82 -11.76
CA TYR A 66 13.85 17.66 -10.58
C TYR A 66 15.19 18.39 -10.63
N ARG A 67 15.18 19.72 -10.63
CA ARG A 67 16.41 20.52 -10.59
C ARG A 67 17.20 20.23 -9.31
N ARG A 68 18.50 20.06 -9.46
CA ARG A 68 19.44 19.86 -8.35
C ARG A 68 19.78 21.19 -7.68
N ASP A 69 20.05 21.12 -6.38
CA ASP A 69 20.57 22.22 -5.58
C ASP A 69 21.55 21.69 -4.52
N ASP A 70 21.93 22.55 -3.58
CA ASP A 70 22.87 22.24 -2.50
C ASP A 70 22.30 21.28 -1.44
N PHE A 71 21.01 20.97 -1.50
CA PHE A 71 20.34 20.00 -0.63
C PHE A 71 20.23 18.61 -1.27
N THR A 72 20.40 18.50 -2.59
CA THR A 72 20.31 17.23 -3.32
C THR A 72 21.32 16.22 -2.79
N ASN A 73 20.85 15.09 -2.26
CA ASN A 73 21.70 14.05 -1.66
C ASN A 73 21.30 12.61 -2.04
N VAL A 74 20.33 12.44 -2.94
CA VAL A 74 19.97 11.13 -3.50
C VAL A 74 21.14 10.50 -4.25
N THR A 75 21.20 9.16 -4.22
CA THR A 75 22.24 8.39 -4.93
C THR A 75 21.61 7.49 -5.97
N GLN A 76 22.35 7.15 -7.03
CA GLN A 76 21.88 6.25 -8.08
C GLN A 76 21.43 4.89 -7.52
N ARG A 77 22.12 4.39 -6.50
CA ARG A 77 21.77 3.14 -5.81
C ARG A 77 20.39 3.22 -5.18
N ILE A 78 20.06 4.33 -4.51
CA ILE A 78 18.75 4.52 -3.89
C ILE A 78 17.68 4.71 -4.95
N LEU A 79 17.95 5.53 -5.96
CA LEU A 79 17.01 5.74 -7.06
C LEU A 79 16.69 4.44 -7.80
N SER A 80 17.65 3.54 -7.97
CA SER A 80 17.43 2.21 -8.57
C SER A 80 16.44 1.31 -7.82
N ARG A 81 16.07 1.68 -6.57
CA ARG A 81 15.07 0.97 -5.76
C ARG A 81 13.66 1.53 -5.92
N VAL A 82 13.53 2.77 -6.40
CA VAL A 82 12.23 3.41 -6.66
C VAL A 82 11.46 2.60 -7.70
N GLY A 83 10.17 2.36 -7.43
CA GLY A 83 9.28 1.61 -8.32
C GLY A 83 9.39 0.09 -8.23
N ARG A 84 10.26 -0.47 -7.38
CA ARG A 84 10.31 -1.92 -7.13
C ARG A 84 9.02 -2.45 -6.50
N ASN A 85 8.37 -1.64 -5.66
CA ASN A 85 7.05 -1.86 -5.06
C ASN A 85 6.87 -3.30 -4.53
N LEU A 86 7.77 -3.75 -3.66
CA LEU A 86 7.77 -5.14 -3.15
C LEU A 86 6.48 -5.48 -2.39
N HIS A 87 5.85 -4.49 -1.77
CA HIS A 87 4.54 -4.62 -1.14
C HIS A 87 3.39 -4.89 -2.13
N ASN A 88 3.62 -4.72 -3.44
CA ASN A 88 2.67 -5.01 -4.51
C ASN A 88 3.06 -6.22 -5.36
N GLN A 89 4.19 -6.89 -5.05
CA GLN A 89 4.59 -8.10 -5.76
C GLN A 89 3.89 -9.33 -5.16
N PRO A 90 3.06 -10.07 -5.92
CA PRO A 90 2.37 -11.24 -5.41
C PRO A 90 3.34 -12.25 -4.78
N HIS A 91 2.91 -12.87 -3.67
CA HIS A 91 3.68 -13.85 -2.90
C HIS A 91 4.93 -13.32 -2.19
N HIS A 92 5.30 -12.04 -2.34
CA HIS A 92 6.34 -11.43 -1.52
C HIS A 92 5.88 -11.35 -0.05
N PRO A 93 6.76 -11.56 0.96
CA PRO A 93 6.37 -11.49 2.37
C PRO A 93 5.67 -10.19 2.77
N LEU A 94 6.15 -9.06 2.24
CA LEU A 94 5.53 -7.74 2.49
C LEU A 94 4.13 -7.63 1.88
N TRP A 95 3.92 -8.19 0.69
CA TRP A 95 2.60 -8.26 0.06
C TRP A 95 1.66 -9.15 0.89
N LEU A 96 2.13 -10.31 1.37
CA LEU A 96 1.33 -11.19 2.23
C LEU A 96 0.88 -10.51 3.52
N ILE A 97 1.77 -9.76 4.18
CA ILE A 97 1.43 -8.99 5.38
C ILE A 97 0.40 -7.90 5.04
N LYS A 98 0.62 -7.15 3.95
CA LYS A 98 -0.32 -6.12 3.48
C LYS A 98 -1.72 -6.71 3.23
N GLU A 99 -1.82 -7.82 2.50
CA GLU A 99 -3.11 -8.46 2.20
C GLU A 99 -3.80 -8.99 3.48
N ARG A 100 -3.05 -9.52 4.44
CA ARG A 100 -3.62 -9.95 5.74
C ARG A 100 -4.18 -8.79 6.53
N ILE A 101 -3.48 -7.66 6.59
CA ILE A 101 -3.96 -6.46 7.28
C ILE A 101 -5.19 -5.88 6.55
N LYS A 102 -5.15 -5.78 5.21
CA LYS A 102 -6.31 -5.38 4.39
C LYS A 102 -7.53 -6.26 4.68
N ALA A 103 -7.35 -7.58 4.68
CA ALA A 103 -8.42 -8.53 4.96
C ALA A 103 -9.02 -8.34 6.36
N HIS A 104 -8.20 -8.05 7.37
CA HIS A 104 -8.68 -7.74 8.71
C HIS A 104 -9.62 -6.54 8.71
N PHE A 105 -9.22 -5.42 8.09
CA PHE A 105 -10.08 -4.22 8.03
C PHE A 105 -11.36 -4.43 7.22
N TYR A 106 -11.34 -5.28 6.18
CA TYR A 106 -12.53 -5.59 5.40
C TYR A 106 -13.50 -6.60 6.03
N SER A 107 -13.01 -7.49 6.89
CA SER A 107 -13.83 -8.63 7.37
C SER A 107 -14.05 -8.68 8.88
N ALA A 108 -13.09 -8.16 9.67
CA ALA A 108 -13.08 -8.34 11.11
C ALA A 108 -13.21 -7.04 11.90
N TYR A 109 -12.79 -5.90 11.34
CA TYR A 109 -12.98 -4.61 11.97
C TYR A 109 -14.47 -4.23 11.98
N VAL A 110 -15.04 -3.89 13.14
CA VAL A 110 -16.43 -3.44 13.25
C VAL A 110 -16.45 -2.20 14.13
N GLY A 111 -16.91 -1.09 13.56
CA GLY A 111 -17.19 0.15 14.30
C GLY A 111 -18.63 0.15 14.85
N ARG A 112 -18.96 1.14 15.69
CA ARG A 112 -20.32 1.29 16.23
C ARG A 112 -21.39 1.43 15.15
N GLY A 113 -21.08 2.14 14.05
CA GLY A 113 -21.96 2.33 12.89
C GLY A 113 -21.87 1.21 11.84
N GLY A 114 -21.18 0.09 12.13
CA GLY A 114 -20.89 -0.98 11.17
C GLY A 114 -19.42 -1.03 10.76
N ASN A 115 -19.10 -1.84 9.75
CA ASN A 115 -17.76 -1.89 9.16
C ASN A 115 -17.62 -0.73 8.15
N PRO A 116 -16.75 0.26 8.42
CA PRO A 116 -16.46 1.27 7.44
C PRO A 116 -15.54 0.73 6.35
N LEU A 117 -15.84 1.09 5.11
CA LEU A 117 -15.01 0.71 3.98
C LEU A 117 -13.69 1.47 4.00
N PHE A 118 -12.58 0.75 4.25
CA PHE A 118 -11.23 1.31 4.11
C PHE A 118 -10.83 1.30 2.63
N SER A 119 -10.62 2.49 2.05
CA SER A 119 -9.91 2.57 0.76
C SER A 119 -8.44 2.18 0.95
N VAL A 120 -7.82 1.58 -0.07
CA VAL A 120 -6.41 1.15 0.01
C VAL A 120 -5.61 1.91 -1.04
N HIS A 121 -4.55 2.56 -0.59
CA HIS A 121 -3.65 3.36 -1.40
C HIS A 121 -2.24 2.79 -1.28
N ASP A 122 -1.88 1.91 -2.21
CA ASP A 122 -0.60 1.18 -2.18
C ASP A 122 0.31 1.48 -3.38
N ASN A 123 -0.05 2.45 -4.23
CA ASN A 123 0.70 2.80 -5.43
C ASN A 123 0.95 4.32 -5.56
N LEU A 124 0.98 5.04 -4.44
CA LEU A 124 1.33 6.46 -4.40
C LEU A 124 2.83 6.65 -4.64
N SER A 125 3.19 7.67 -5.43
CA SER A 125 4.60 8.02 -5.69
C SER A 125 5.35 8.25 -4.37
N PRO A 126 6.57 7.70 -4.20
CA PRO A 126 7.40 8.00 -3.05
C PRO A 126 7.99 9.40 -3.09
N VAL A 127 7.91 10.11 -4.23
CA VAL A 127 8.36 11.49 -4.34
C VAL A 127 7.28 12.43 -3.78
N VAL A 128 7.65 13.19 -2.75
CA VAL A 128 6.76 14.11 -2.02
C VAL A 128 7.43 15.46 -1.81
N THR A 129 6.64 16.49 -1.57
CA THR A 129 7.18 17.78 -1.12
C THR A 129 7.62 17.70 0.34
N VAL A 130 8.54 18.58 0.74
CA VAL A 130 8.94 18.74 2.15
C VAL A 130 7.73 19.12 3.02
N GLN A 131 6.79 19.88 2.46
CA GLN A 131 5.54 20.24 3.12
C GLN A 131 4.67 19.00 3.40
N GLN A 132 4.49 18.12 2.43
CA GLN A 132 3.76 16.85 2.61
C GLN A 132 4.42 16.01 3.70
N ASN A 133 5.74 15.79 3.62
CA ASN A 133 6.44 14.92 4.56
C ASN A 133 6.54 15.49 5.98
N PHE A 134 6.51 16.82 6.17
CA PHE A 134 6.74 17.41 7.49
C PHE A 134 5.72 18.47 7.91
N ASP A 135 5.59 19.57 7.15
CA ASP A 135 4.78 20.72 7.57
C ASP A 135 3.30 20.34 7.78
N SER A 136 2.77 19.49 6.90
CA SER A 136 1.38 19.03 6.95
C SER A 136 1.07 18.18 8.19
N LEU A 137 2.11 17.65 8.83
CA LEU A 137 2.09 16.85 10.05
C LEU A 137 2.51 17.66 11.29
N LEU A 138 2.58 19.00 11.17
CA LEU A 138 2.93 19.92 12.25
C LEU A 138 4.35 19.72 12.81
N ILE A 139 5.24 19.08 12.05
CA ILE A 139 6.65 18.99 12.40
C ILE A 139 7.25 20.37 12.14
N PRO A 140 7.99 21.01 13.08
CA PRO A 140 8.54 22.35 12.84
C PRO A 140 9.78 22.33 11.92
N PRO A 141 10.15 23.45 11.26
CA PRO A 141 11.32 23.53 10.37
C PRO A 141 12.67 23.18 11.02
N GLU A 142 12.82 23.46 12.31
CA GLU A 142 14.06 23.19 13.08
C GLU A 142 14.10 21.76 13.65
N HIS A 143 13.11 20.91 13.33
CA HIS A 143 13.04 19.57 13.87
C HIS A 143 14.19 18.70 13.35
N PRO A 144 14.89 17.93 14.23
CA PRO A 144 16.03 17.12 13.82
C PRO A 144 15.70 16.10 12.73
N SER A 145 14.44 15.63 12.65
CA SER A 145 14.02 14.69 11.59
C SER A 145 14.08 15.27 10.17
N ARG A 146 14.31 16.58 9.99
CA ARG A 146 14.46 17.22 8.68
C ARG A 146 15.91 17.31 8.22
N LYS A 147 16.86 16.81 9.02
CA LYS A 147 18.28 16.90 8.69
C LYS A 147 18.56 16.18 7.36
N PRO A 148 19.40 16.75 6.48
CA PRO A 148 19.87 16.07 5.27
C PRO A 148 20.64 14.77 5.56
N GLY A 149 21.14 14.61 6.79
CA GLY A 149 21.79 13.39 7.26
C GLY A 149 20.86 12.19 7.31
N ASP A 150 19.56 12.41 7.54
CA ASP A 150 18.58 11.36 7.86
C ASP A 150 17.62 11.08 6.68
N ASN A 151 17.59 11.96 5.67
CA ASN A 151 16.60 11.96 4.59
C ASN A 151 17.23 12.07 3.20
N TYR A 152 16.51 11.54 2.20
CA TYR A 152 16.90 11.62 0.79
C TYR A 152 16.16 12.74 0.05
N TYR A 153 16.84 13.87 -0.15
CA TYR A 153 16.34 15.04 -0.86
C TYR A 153 16.71 15.01 -2.34
N LEU A 154 15.70 15.27 -3.19
CA LEU A 154 15.90 15.57 -4.61
C LEU A 154 16.35 17.03 -4.77
N ASN A 155 15.80 17.92 -3.96
CA ASN A 155 16.18 19.33 -3.81
C ASN A 155 15.57 19.88 -2.49
N ARG A 156 15.70 21.19 -2.23
CA ARG A 156 15.17 21.83 -1.01
C ARG A 156 13.67 21.67 -0.80
N THR A 157 12.89 21.47 -1.86
CA THR A 157 11.42 21.42 -1.78
C THR A 157 10.85 20.02 -1.96
N THR A 158 11.65 19.07 -2.43
CA THR A 158 11.19 17.73 -2.86
C THR A 158 12.13 16.63 -2.35
N MET A 159 11.56 15.53 -1.88
CA MET A 159 12.29 14.40 -1.31
C MET A 159 11.62 13.06 -1.59
N LEU A 160 12.34 11.97 -1.33
CA LEU A 160 11.71 10.66 -1.16
C LEU A 160 11.12 10.58 0.25
N ARG A 161 9.85 10.16 0.38
CA ARG A 161 9.13 10.15 1.66
C ARG A 161 9.85 9.33 2.73
N ALA A 162 9.97 9.89 3.93
CA ALA A 162 10.59 9.22 5.08
C ALA A 162 9.61 8.35 5.86
N HIS A 163 8.31 8.50 5.59
CA HIS A 163 7.21 7.72 6.18
C HIS A 163 5.95 7.82 5.30
N THR A 164 5.04 6.86 5.40
CA THR A 164 3.75 6.87 4.67
C THR A 164 2.84 8.03 5.07
N SER A 165 3.05 8.59 6.27
CA SER A 165 2.19 9.66 6.81
C SER A 165 2.25 10.94 5.99
N ALA A 166 3.23 11.09 5.09
CA ALA A 166 3.32 12.21 4.15
C ALA A 166 2.05 12.40 3.28
N HIS A 167 1.23 11.36 3.14
CA HIS A 167 -0.02 11.40 2.37
C HIS A 167 -1.28 11.57 3.23
N GLN A 168 -1.18 11.61 4.58
CA GLN A 168 -2.35 11.70 5.46
C GLN A 168 -3.19 12.94 5.17
N ARG A 169 -2.55 14.13 5.16
CA ARG A 169 -3.27 15.39 5.02
C ARG A 169 -4.02 15.46 3.70
N GLU A 170 -3.39 15.03 2.61
CA GLU A 170 -4.00 15.02 1.28
C GLU A 170 -5.24 14.13 1.23
N LEU A 171 -5.15 12.90 1.75
CA LEU A 171 -6.26 11.93 1.74
C LEU A 171 -7.40 12.33 2.67
N VAL A 172 -7.09 12.88 3.85
CA VAL A 172 -8.12 13.46 4.74
C VAL A 172 -8.78 14.67 4.08
N SER A 173 -8.00 15.55 3.43
CA SER A 173 -8.55 16.73 2.75
C SER A 173 -9.40 16.36 1.52
N ALA A 174 -9.19 15.16 0.95
CA ALA A 174 -10.02 14.59 -0.10
C ALA A 174 -11.35 13.99 0.43
N GLY A 175 -11.60 14.06 1.74
CA GLY A 175 -12.84 13.59 2.38
C GLY A 175 -12.83 12.11 2.76
N LEU A 176 -11.67 11.47 2.85
CA LEU A 176 -11.58 10.08 3.27
C LEU A 176 -11.54 9.97 4.80
N ASP A 177 -12.54 9.29 5.37
CA ASP A 177 -12.62 9.01 6.80
C ASP A 177 -12.00 7.66 7.22
N ALA A 178 -11.70 6.77 6.25
CA ALA A 178 -11.11 5.47 6.50
C ALA A 178 -10.23 5.03 5.32
N PHE A 179 -8.92 4.94 5.55
CA PHE A 179 -8.01 4.50 4.50
C PHE A 179 -6.77 3.80 5.05
N LEU A 180 -6.23 2.90 4.23
CA LEU A 180 -4.96 2.21 4.45
C LEU A 180 -3.95 2.69 3.41
N LEU A 181 -2.75 3.04 3.86
CA LEU A 181 -1.59 3.36 3.04
C LEU A 181 -0.60 2.22 3.13
N ALA A 182 0.00 1.84 2.01
CA ALA A 182 1.15 0.94 2.01
C ALA A 182 2.19 1.43 1.00
N GLY A 183 3.45 1.44 1.39
CA GLY A 183 4.49 1.96 0.51
C GLY A 183 5.89 1.75 1.03
N ASP A 184 6.82 1.80 0.10
CA ASP A 184 8.24 1.98 0.34
C ASP A 184 8.53 3.38 0.91
N VAL A 185 9.43 3.46 1.87
CA VAL A 185 9.88 4.68 2.54
C VAL A 185 11.40 4.70 2.60
N TYR A 186 11.98 5.90 2.64
CA TYR A 186 13.40 6.12 2.36
C TYR A 186 14.05 6.89 3.50
N ARG A 187 15.04 6.28 4.16
CA ARG A 187 15.79 6.90 5.27
C ARG A 187 17.28 6.66 5.11
N ARG A 188 18.07 7.64 5.52
CA ARG A 188 19.52 7.53 5.59
C ARG A 188 19.91 6.98 6.97
N ASP A 189 19.77 5.67 7.11
CA ASP A 189 20.19 4.97 8.32
C ASP A 189 21.49 4.19 8.09
N GLU A 190 22.12 3.75 9.19
CA GLU A 190 23.20 2.78 9.15
C GLU A 190 22.74 1.48 8.47
N ILE A 191 23.66 0.74 7.86
CA ILE A 191 23.33 -0.52 7.20
C ILE A 191 23.77 -1.65 8.12
N ASP A 192 22.81 -2.25 8.81
CA ASP A 192 23.01 -3.42 9.66
C ASP A 192 21.88 -4.46 9.45
N ALA A 193 21.80 -5.47 10.32
CA ALA A 193 20.80 -6.53 10.18
C ALA A 193 19.34 -6.04 10.36
N SER A 194 19.14 -4.90 11.03
CA SER A 194 17.84 -4.30 11.32
C SER A 194 17.53 -3.05 10.49
N HIS A 195 18.54 -2.42 9.89
CA HIS A 195 18.41 -1.16 9.18
C HIS A 195 18.74 -1.31 7.69
N TYR A 196 17.81 -0.89 6.84
CA TYR A 196 18.00 -0.81 5.40
C TYR A 196 17.44 0.51 4.86
N PRO A 197 18.14 1.22 3.95
CA PRO A 197 17.73 2.56 3.51
C PRO A 197 16.36 2.66 2.83
N VAL A 198 15.81 1.52 2.39
CA VAL A 198 14.48 1.41 1.77
C VAL A 198 13.71 0.28 2.43
N PHE A 199 12.75 0.62 3.27
CA PHE A 199 11.86 -0.33 3.92
C PHE A 199 10.41 0.03 3.61
N HIS A 200 9.44 -0.73 4.14
CA HIS A 200 8.03 -0.54 3.83
C HIS A 200 7.23 -0.29 5.08
N GLN A 201 6.26 0.62 4.98
CA GLN A 201 5.30 0.90 6.04
C GLN A 201 3.90 0.57 5.54
N MET A 202 3.05 0.22 6.50
CA MET A 202 1.60 0.21 6.33
C MET A 202 1.00 1.07 7.43
N GLU A 203 0.04 1.90 7.05
CA GLU A 203 -0.57 2.89 7.93
C GLU A 203 -2.07 2.88 7.74
N GLY A 204 -2.83 3.05 8.82
CA GLY A 204 -4.28 3.14 8.77
C GLY A 204 -4.76 4.41 9.45
N VAL A 205 -5.64 5.14 8.78
CA VAL A 205 -6.28 6.35 9.30
C VAL A 205 -7.77 6.09 9.41
N ARG A 206 -8.34 6.48 10.55
CA ARG A 206 -9.77 6.40 10.84
C ARG A 206 -10.22 7.67 11.55
N LEU A 207 -11.14 8.39 10.94
CA LEU A 207 -11.86 9.50 11.55
C LEU A 207 -13.17 9.00 12.15
N PHE A 208 -13.63 9.69 13.19
CA PHE A 208 -14.87 9.39 13.88
C PHE A 208 -15.67 10.68 14.03
N SER A 209 -16.96 10.61 13.72
CA SER A 209 -17.91 11.65 14.08
C SER A 209 -18.16 11.65 15.58
N ASN A 210 -18.66 12.78 16.12
CA ASN A 210 -19.01 12.87 17.54
C ASN A 210 -20.00 11.77 17.97
N HIS A 211 -20.92 11.37 17.10
CA HIS A 211 -21.88 10.31 17.38
C HIS A 211 -21.24 8.92 17.51
N GLU A 212 -20.10 8.67 16.87
CA GLU A 212 -19.36 7.42 16.99
C GLU A 212 -18.51 7.34 18.27
N VAL A 213 -18.19 8.50 18.87
CA VAL A 213 -17.30 8.60 20.05
C VAL A 213 -18.08 8.72 21.36
N GLN A 214 -19.31 9.24 21.34
CA GLN A 214 -20.14 9.35 22.55
C GLN A 214 -20.46 7.95 23.12
N ILE A 215 -19.99 7.72 24.35
CA ILE A 215 -20.12 6.46 25.13
C ILE A 215 -21.43 6.47 25.89
#